data_AF-A0A4P7L1L5-F1
#
_entry.id   AF-A0A4P7L1L5-F1
#
_cell.length_a   1.000
_cell.length_b   1.000
_cell.length_c   1.000
_cell.angle_alpha   90.00
_cell.angle_beta   90.00
_cell.angle_gamma   90.00
#
_symmetry.space_group_name_H-M   'P 1'
#
loop_
_entity.id
_entity.type
_entity.pdbx_description
1 polymer ?
#
loop_
_entity_poly.entity_id
_entity_poly.type
_entity_poly.pdbx_seq_one_letter_code
_entity_poly.pdbx_strand_id
1 'polypeptide(L)' 'MTLKKQNKEQSVMEFGEHTDLNKILDNKKQKDKRIQFIIDEDLHTDFKIQCLKNRVDMSTVLKGLIKNWLKKNGKL' A
#
# COMPACT_ATOMS: atom_id res chain seq x y z
N MET A 1 57.41 32.95 8.14
CA MET A 1 56.35 32.03 7.66
C MET A 1 55.48 31.66 8.87
N THR A 2 54.27 32.21 8.99
CA THR A 2 53.34 31.88 10.09
C THR A 2 52.00 31.43 9.50
N LEU A 3 51.52 30.26 9.92
CA LEU A 3 50.25 29.67 9.46
C LEU A 3 49.09 30.27 10.25
N LYS A 4 48.12 30.91 9.55
CA LYS A 4 46.85 31.38 10.14
C LYS A 4 45.89 30.20 10.28
N LYS A 5 45.36 29.98 11.48
CA LYS A 5 44.26 29.05 11.74
C LYS A 5 42.98 29.58 11.09
N GLN A 6 42.56 28.99 9.98
CA GLN A 6 41.23 29.19 9.44
C GLN A 6 40.22 28.51 10.37
N ASN A 7 39.64 29.29 11.29
CA ASN A 7 38.39 28.89 11.94
C ASN A 7 37.25 29.18 10.98
N LYS A 8 37.10 28.37 9.93
CA LYS A 8 36.09 28.59 8.88
C LYS A 8 35.70 27.34 8.10
N GLU A 9 35.54 26.21 8.77
CA GLU A 9 34.86 25.04 8.18
C GLU A 9 34.01 24.32 9.24
N GLN A 10 33.38 25.08 10.15
CA GLN A 10 32.10 24.59 10.65
C GLN A 10 31.15 24.71 9.46
N SER A 11 30.92 23.61 8.76
CA SER A 11 29.72 23.44 7.96
C SER A 11 28.56 23.70 8.92
N VAL A 12 28.10 24.95 8.95
CA VAL A 12 26.80 25.30 9.50
C VAL A 12 25.87 24.49 8.63
N MET A 13 25.47 23.33 9.16
CA MET A 13 24.43 22.53 8.55
C MET A 13 23.21 23.44 8.56
N GLU A 14 22.95 24.08 7.42
CA GLU A 14 21.68 24.73 7.21
C GLU A 14 20.67 23.61 7.33
N PHE A 15 19.88 23.66 8.41
CA PHE A 15 18.70 22.85 8.62
C PHE A 15 17.65 23.28 7.58
N GLY A 16 17.99 23.11 6.29
CA GLY A 16 17.03 23.13 5.21
C GLY A 16 15.99 22.07 5.54
N GLU A 17 14.72 22.44 5.33
CA GLU A 17 13.57 21.56 5.50
C GLU A 17 13.95 20.13 5.13
N HIS A 18 13.83 19.23 6.10
CA HIS A 18 14.08 17.81 5.92
C HIS A 18 13.11 17.25 4.87
N THR A 19 13.43 17.44 3.60
CA THR A 19 12.71 16.88 2.45
C THR A 19 12.64 15.35 2.54
N ASP A 20 13.63 14.75 3.21
CA ASP A 20 13.69 13.31 3.45
C ASP A 20 12.67 12.82 4.49
N LEU A 21 12.33 13.60 5.51
CA LEU A 21 11.33 13.20 6.52
C LEU A 21 9.93 13.11 5.90
N ASN A 22 9.55 14.09 5.07
CA ASN A 22 8.25 14.09 4.38
C ASN A 22 8.14 12.92 3.39
N LYS A 23 9.23 12.62 2.66
CA LYS A 23 9.30 11.50 1.72
C LYS A 23 9.13 10.12 2.38
N ILE A 24 9.51 9.99 3.65
CA ILE A 24 9.34 8.76 4.45
C ILE A 24 7.91 8.66 4.99
N LEU A 25 7.29 9.79 5.38
CA LEU A 25 5.93 9.82 5.92
C LEU A 25 4.85 9.52 4.87
N ASP A 26 5.08 9.88 3.61
CA ASP A 26 4.17 9.61 2.50
C ASP A 26 4.12 8.13 2.08
N ASN A 27 5.03 7.29 2.59
CA ASN A 27 5.00 5.85 2.41
C ASN A 27 3.96 5.16 3.33
N LYS A 28 2.74 5.66 3.41
CA LYS A 28 1.59 4.90 3.93
C LYS A 28 1.26 3.78 2.95
N LYS A 29 2.03 2.68 3.01
CA LYS A 29 1.71 1.44 2.31
C LYS A 29 0.28 1.04 2.68
N GLN A 30 -0.59 0.92 1.69
CA GLN A 30 -1.94 0.38 1.89
C GLN A 30 -1.81 -0.97 2.59
N LYS A 31 -2.41 -1.08 3.79
CA LYS A 31 -2.32 -2.28 4.63
C LYS A 31 -3.28 -3.32 4.08
N ASP A 32 -2.87 -4.03 3.03
CA ASP A 32 -3.60 -5.18 2.53
C ASP A 32 -3.52 -6.34 3.55
N LYS A 33 -4.68 -6.84 3.96
CA LYS A 33 -4.79 -8.04 4.81
C LYS A 33 -5.21 -9.22 3.96
N ARG A 34 -4.52 -10.36 4.13
CA ARG A 34 -4.88 -11.62 3.48
C ARG A 34 -6.05 -12.27 4.21
N ILE A 35 -7.01 -12.78 3.45
CA ILE A 35 -8.14 -13.57 3.95
C ILE A 35 -7.94 -14.98 3.40
N GLN A 36 -7.85 -15.96 4.30
CA GLN A 36 -7.84 -17.37 3.91
C GLN A 36 -9.29 -17.87 3.93
N PHE A 37 -9.71 -18.51 2.85
CA PHE A 37 -11.07 -18.99 2.67
C PHE A 37 -11.02 -20.43 2.14
N ILE A 38 -11.91 -21.26 2.66
CA ILE A 38 -12.07 -22.65 2.23
C ILE A 38 -13.41 -22.70 1.47
N ILE A 39 -13.37 -23.25 0.26
CA ILE A 39 -14.52 -23.46 -0.59
C ILE A 39 -14.47 -24.83 -1.21
N ASP A 40 -15.66 -25.31 -1.57
CA ASP A 40 -15.82 -26.53 -2.34
C ASP A 40 -15.15 -26.37 -3.72
N GLU A 41 -14.56 -27.47 -4.20
CA GLU A 41 -13.74 -27.49 -5.40
C GLU A 41 -14.55 -27.16 -6.67
N ASP A 42 -15.78 -27.67 -6.73
CA ASP A 42 -16.71 -27.39 -7.83
C ASP A 42 -17.04 -25.90 -7.89
N LEU A 43 -17.31 -25.30 -6.73
CA LEU A 43 -17.62 -23.87 -6.61
C LEU A 43 -16.43 -22.98 -6.97
N HIS A 44 -15.22 -23.38 -6.59
CA HIS A 44 -13.99 -22.70 -7.02
C HIS A 44 -13.81 -22.77 -8.54
N THR A 45 -14.06 -23.93 -9.13
CA THR A 45 -13.90 -24.17 -10.57
C THR A 45 -14.88 -23.33 -11.37
N ASP A 46 -16.16 -23.33 -11.00
CA ASP A 46 -17.18 -22.51 -11.64
C ASP A 46 -16.88 -21.02 -11.49
N PHE A 47 -16.48 -20.59 -10.30
CA PHE A 47 -16.10 -19.20 -10.07
C PHE A 47 -14.94 -18.77 -10.96
N LYS A 48 -13.92 -19.63 -11.10
CA LYS A 48 -12.76 -19.37 -11.96
C LYS A 48 -13.16 -19.29 -13.44
N ILE A 49 -14.02 -20.19 -13.92
CA ILE A 49 -14.52 -20.19 -15.29
C ILE A 49 -15.28 -18.88 -15.58
N GLN A 50 -16.14 -18.43 -14.66
CA GLN A 50 -16.90 -17.19 -14.82
C GLN A 50 -15.99 -15.96 -14.82
N CYS A 51 -14.97 -15.93 -13.95
CA CYS A 51 -13.98 -14.86 -13.94
C CYS A 51 -13.19 -14.79 -15.26
N LEU A 52 -12.80 -15.95 -15.80
CA LEU A 52 -12.12 -16.06 -17.10
C LEU A 52 -13.00 -15.54 -18.25
N LYS A 53 -14.27 -15.95 -18.28
CA LYS A 53 -15.24 -15.49 -19.30
C LYS A 53 -15.41 -13.97 -19.30
N ASN A 54 -15.46 -13.38 -18.11
CA ASN A 54 -15.67 -11.94 -17.95
C ASN A 54 -14.37 -11.12 -18.00
N ARG A 55 -13.20 -11.77 -18.13
CA ARG A 55 -11.86 -11.16 -18.07
C ARG A 55 -11.65 -10.31 -16.81
N VAL A 56 -12.12 -10.79 -15.66
CA VAL A 56 -11.97 -10.11 -14.37
C VAL A 56 -11.15 -10.96 -13.43
N ASP A 57 -10.30 -10.32 -12.63
CA ASP A 57 -9.55 -11.00 -11.57
C ASP A 57 -10.47 -11.47 -10.45
N MET A 58 -10.23 -12.69 -9.97
CA MET A 58 -10.95 -13.29 -8.83
C MET A 58 -10.92 -12.36 -7.60
N SER A 59 -9.79 -11.73 -7.33
CA SER A 59 -9.62 -10.77 -6.23
C SER A 59 -10.54 -9.56 -6.36
N THR A 60 -10.78 -9.06 -7.58
CA THR A 60 -11.64 -7.91 -7.83
C THR A 60 -13.11 -8.26 -7.60
N VAL A 61 -13.52 -9.45 -8.05
CA VAL A 61 -14.88 -9.97 -7.82
C VAL A 61 -15.13 -10.17 -6.32
N LEU A 62 -14.21 -10.81 -5.61
CA LEU A 62 -14.29 -11.01 -4.15
C LEU A 62 -14.36 -9.68 -3.39
N LYS A 63 -13.52 -8.69 -3.75
CA LYS A 63 -13.59 -7.34 -3.17
C LYS A 63 -14.97 -6.69 -3.41
N GLY A 64 -15.54 -6.86 -4.61
CA GLY A 64 -16.87 -6.36 -4.95
C GLY A 64 -17.97 -7.00 -4.12
N LEU A 65 -17.95 -8.33 -3.99
CA LEU A 65 -18.89 -9.09 -3.16
C LEU A 65 -18.81 -8.66 -1.69
N ILE A 66 -17.60 -8.54 -1.13
CA ILE A 66 -17.38 -8.08 0.25
C ILE A 66 -17.93 -6.66 0.44
N LYS A 67 -17.61 -5.71 -0.47
CA LYS A 67 -18.13 -4.33 -0.38
C LYS A 67 -19.65 -4.28 -0.45
N ASN A 68 -20.25 -5.06 -1.34
CA ASN A 68 -21.70 -5.11 -1.49
C ASN A 68 -22.38 -5.72 -0.25
N TRP A 69 -21.82 -6.80 0.28
CA TRP A 69 -22.31 -7.44 1.50
C TRP A 69 -22.21 -6.50 2.70
N LEU A 70 -21.08 -5.79 2.84
CA LEU A 70 -20.91 -4.76 3.86
C LEU A 70 -21.96 -3.67 3.69
N LYS A 71 -22.11 -3.04 2.52
CA LYS A 71 -23.13 -2.01 2.30
C LYS A 71 -24.55 -2.42 2.68
N LYS A 72 -24.90 -3.70 2.50
CA LYS A 72 -26.23 -4.23 2.82
C LYS A 72 -26.43 -4.51 4.32
N ASN A 73 -25.37 -4.92 5.02
CA ASN A 73 -25.46 -5.48 6.39
C ASN A 73 -24.74 -4.65 7.46
N GLY A 74 -23.94 -3.66 7.08
CA GLY A 74 -23.15 -2.81 7.98
C GLY A 74 -22.84 -1.44 7.36
N LYS A 75 -22.83 -0.38 8.17
CA LYS A 75 -22.58 0.99 7.68
C LYS A 75 -21.22 1.07 6.96
N LEU A 76 -21.28 1.43 5.68
CA LEU A 76 -20.18 1.97 4.89
C LEU A 76 -20.70 3.24 4.21
#